data_AF-A0A1Q3AIY9-F1
#
_entry.id   AF-A0A1Q3AIY9-F1
#
_cell.length_a   1.000
_cell.length_b   1.000
_cell.length_c   1.000
_cell.angle_alpha   90.00
_cell.angle_beta   90.00
_cell.angle_gamma   90.00
#
_symmetry.space_group_name_H-M   'P 1'
#
loop_
_entity.id
_entity.type
_entity.pdbx_description
1 polymer ?
#
loop_
_entity_poly.entity_id
_entity_poly.type
_entity_poly.pdbx_seq_one_letter_code
_entity_poly.pdbx_strand_id
1 'polypeptide(L)'
;MSLFNSMRVFGQSSTELKVRKATDEDEKTGATGTLMNEISVLTYSPKTVREITQVLRKRLTGYVRGVSHKKSIRILKTLTLVLYLINNGSEEFIAWVRGNLFYFECLKNCESLEKRDEPLTKQIRSMSNQICDCIIDDELLENKRRDIIEFRSSISSPGRKSTDNSHLRRIGLARVSSERTPLPSINQTGKNMTFLNEYQYAPNPNIYYGRDTTSLDLKRRNMSGTNEISVIRLDPLDEESETKSIKPEN
;
A
#
# COMPACT_ATOMS: atom_id res chain seq x y z
N MET A 1 -24.74 -11.90 5.37
CA MET A 1 -23.34 -12.01 4.92
C MET A 1 -23.27 -13.12 3.87
N SER A 2 -22.97 -12.80 2.61
CA SER A 2 -23.03 -13.76 1.48
C SER A 2 -21.95 -14.85 1.59
N LEU A 3 -22.31 -16.11 1.29
CA LEU A 3 -21.42 -17.28 1.30
C LEU A 3 -20.15 -17.08 0.44
N PHE A 4 -20.25 -16.28 -0.62
CA PHE A 4 -19.12 -15.95 -1.51
C PHE A 4 -18.04 -15.09 -0.84
N ASN A 5 -18.39 -14.30 0.18
CA ASN A 5 -17.40 -13.56 0.95
C ASN A 5 -16.62 -14.50 1.88
N SER A 6 -17.29 -15.53 2.43
CA SER A 6 -16.68 -16.49 3.35
C SER A 6 -15.57 -17.29 2.68
N MET A 7 -15.80 -17.80 1.46
CA MET A 7 -14.81 -18.59 0.72
C MET A 7 -13.54 -17.80 0.33
N ARG A 8 -13.66 -16.46 0.17
CA ARG A 8 -12.51 -15.59 -0.12
C ARG A 8 -11.68 -15.23 1.12
N VAL A 9 -12.20 -15.49 2.33
CA VAL A 9 -11.54 -15.20 3.62
C VAL A 9 -10.60 -16.34 4.03
N PHE A 10 -10.88 -17.58 3.65
CA PHE A 10 -10.13 -18.78 4.06
C PHE A 10 -8.64 -18.80 3.70
N GLY A 11 -8.19 -17.95 2.77
CA GLY A 11 -6.77 -17.86 2.39
C GLY A 11 -6.08 -16.54 2.76
N GLN A 12 -6.75 -15.64 3.49
CA GLN A 12 -6.22 -14.29 3.74
C GLN A 12 -5.65 -14.15 5.15
N SER A 13 -4.50 -13.48 5.25
CA SER A 13 -3.94 -13.14 6.55
C SER A 13 -4.83 -12.13 7.29
N SER A 14 -4.73 -12.10 8.61
CA SER A 14 -5.38 -11.09 9.45
C SER A 14 -5.03 -9.66 8.99
N THR A 15 -3.77 -9.45 8.57
CA THR A 15 -3.29 -8.17 8.02
C THR A 15 -4.02 -7.81 6.74
N GLU A 16 -4.11 -8.73 5.76
CA GLU A 16 -4.81 -8.49 4.51
C GLU A 16 -6.27 -8.11 4.74
N LEU A 17 -6.96 -8.82 5.65
CA LEU A 17 -8.35 -8.53 5.99
C LEU A 17 -8.52 -7.11 6.55
N LYS A 18 -7.61 -6.66 7.43
CA LYS A 18 -7.62 -5.29 7.97
C LYS A 18 -7.46 -4.23 6.87
N VAL A 19 -6.51 -4.42 5.96
CA VAL A 19 -6.30 -3.48 4.85
C VAL A 19 -7.49 -3.50 3.90
N ARG A 20 -8.05 -4.68 3.60
CA ARG A 20 -9.23 -4.81 2.74
C ARG A 20 -10.45 -4.12 3.36
N LYS A 21 -10.64 -4.22 4.68
CA LYS A 21 -11.68 -3.50 5.42
C LYS A 21 -11.46 -2.00 5.41
N ALA A 22 -10.23 -1.52 5.58
CA ALA A 22 -9.91 -0.10 5.51
C ALA A 22 -10.10 0.49 4.09
N THR A 23 -10.09 -0.35 3.04
CA THR A 23 -10.13 0.05 1.63
C THR A 23 -11.33 -0.54 0.88
N ASP A 24 -12.40 -0.87 1.58
CA ASP A 24 -13.61 -1.41 0.94
C ASP A 24 -14.36 -0.34 0.12
N GLU A 25 -15.36 -0.79 -0.64
CA GLU A 25 -16.16 0.06 -1.53
C GLU A 25 -17.45 0.57 -0.87
N ASP A 26 -17.68 0.23 0.40
CA ASP A 26 -18.91 0.58 1.09
C ASP A 26 -18.94 2.07 1.43
N GLU A 27 -19.91 2.80 0.92
CA GLU A 27 -20.01 4.25 1.11
C GLU A 27 -20.29 4.65 2.56
N LYS A 28 -20.93 3.77 3.35
CA LYS A 28 -21.41 4.08 4.70
C LYS A 28 -20.36 3.86 5.80
N THR A 29 -19.28 3.16 5.48
CA THR A 29 -18.25 2.81 6.44
C THR A 29 -16.94 3.47 6.04
N GLY A 30 -16.24 4.06 7.00
CA GLY A 30 -14.88 4.60 6.80
C GLY A 30 -13.86 3.74 7.52
N ALA A 31 -12.61 3.78 7.08
CA ALA A 31 -11.52 3.27 7.91
C ALA A 31 -11.47 4.10 9.20
N THR A 32 -11.78 3.48 10.33
CA THR A 32 -11.70 4.17 11.62
C THR A 32 -10.24 4.53 11.91
N GLY A 33 -10.00 5.66 12.60
CA GLY A 33 -8.64 6.06 12.98
C GLY A 33 -7.90 4.94 13.73
N THR A 34 -8.62 4.20 14.58
CA THR A 34 -8.11 3.00 15.26
C THR A 34 -7.63 1.93 14.29
N LEU A 35 -8.41 1.60 13.25
CA LEU A 35 -8.03 0.60 12.25
C LEU A 35 -6.78 1.04 11.47
N MET A 36 -6.69 2.32 11.10
CA MET A 36 -5.50 2.83 10.42
C MET A 36 -4.27 2.79 11.32
N ASN A 37 -4.41 3.11 12.61
CA ASN A 37 -3.33 2.99 13.59
C ASN A 37 -2.89 1.53 13.81
N GLU A 38 -3.82 0.56 13.83
CA GLU A 38 -3.45 -0.85 13.86
C GLU A 38 -2.63 -1.24 12.62
N ILE A 39 -3.05 -0.80 11.43
CA ILE A 39 -2.33 -1.08 10.18
C ILE A 39 -0.95 -0.40 10.19
N SER A 40 -0.81 0.83 10.74
CA SER A 40 0.49 1.49 10.81
C SER A 40 1.49 0.74 11.68
N VAL A 41 1.06 0.20 12.82
CA VAL A 41 1.92 -0.67 13.64
C VAL A 41 2.34 -1.93 12.86
N LEU A 42 1.44 -2.52 12.08
CA LEU A 42 1.76 -3.69 11.24
C LEU A 42 2.74 -3.37 10.11
N THR A 43 2.97 -2.10 9.74
CA THR A 43 4.00 -1.78 8.71
C THR A 43 5.43 -1.99 9.19
N TYR A 44 5.68 -2.11 10.50
CA TYR A 44 7.04 -2.30 11.05
C TYR A 44 7.54 -3.75 10.98
N SER A 45 6.72 -4.70 10.51
CA SER A 45 7.15 -6.07 10.24
C SER A 45 7.28 -6.33 8.72
N PRO A 46 8.44 -6.79 8.23
CA PRO A 46 8.68 -7.02 6.79
C PRO A 46 7.70 -8.01 6.15
N LYS A 47 7.16 -8.97 6.92
CA LYS A 47 6.13 -9.88 6.41
C LYS A 47 4.82 -9.14 6.16
N THR A 48 4.34 -8.41 7.16
CA THR A 48 3.02 -7.77 7.12
C THR A 48 3.01 -6.55 6.21
N VAL A 49 4.11 -5.78 6.12
CA VAL A 49 4.20 -4.66 5.16
C VAL A 49 4.16 -5.13 3.71
N ARG A 50 4.75 -6.29 3.38
CA ARG A 50 4.59 -6.92 2.06
C ARG A 50 3.14 -7.30 1.78
N GLU A 51 2.42 -7.86 2.76
CA GLU A 51 0.99 -8.16 2.62
C GLU A 51 0.15 -6.88 2.43
N ILE A 52 0.44 -5.83 3.21
CA ILE A 52 -0.23 -4.52 3.11
C ILE A 52 -0.05 -3.92 1.72
N THR A 53 1.20 -3.81 1.26
CA THR A 53 1.53 -3.18 -0.02
C THR A 53 0.98 -3.96 -1.21
N GLN A 54 0.92 -5.29 -1.15
CA GLN A 54 0.25 -6.11 -2.18
C GLN A 54 -1.24 -5.81 -2.30
N VAL A 55 -1.94 -5.60 -1.18
CA VAL A 55 -3.36 -5.22 -1.20
C VAL A 55 -3.53 -3.83 -1.78
N LEU A 56 -2.74 -2.84 -1.31
CA LEU A 56 -2.81 -1.46 -1.79
C LEU A 56 -2.54 -1.36 -3.29
N ARG A 57 -1.52 -2.06 -3.81
CA ARG A 57 -1.24 -2.11 -5.25
C ARG A 57 -2.47 -2.54 -6.05
N LYS A 58 -3.13 -3.64 -5.66
CA LYS A 58 -4.35 -4.12 -6.32
C LYS A 58 -5.50 -3.12 -6.25
N ARG A 59 -5.57 -2.31 -5.18
CA ARG A 59 -6.59 -1.26 -5.02
C ARG A 59 -6.32 -0.03 -5.90
N LEU A 60 -5.05 0.29 -6.17
CA LEU A 60 -4.62 1.41 -6.98
C LEU A 60 -4.62 1.12 -8.50
N THR A 61 -4.62 -0.15 -8.91
CA THR A 61 -4.66 -0.53 -10.34
C THR A 61 -6.03 -0.30 -10.99
N GLY A 62 -6.04 0.03 -12.30
CA GLY A 62 -7.25 0.02 -13.13
C GLY A 62 -7.93 1.37 -13.33
N TYR A 63 -7.25 2.50 -13.11
CA TYR A 63 -7.78 3.86 -13.31
C TYR A 63 -7.83 4.30 -14.80
N VAL A 64 -7.10 3.62 -15.70
CA VAL A 64 -6.89 4.02 -17.11
C VAL A 64 -8.18 4.07 -17.95
N ARG A 65 -9.26 3.39 -17.54
CA ARG A 65 -10.56 3.35 -18.26
C ARG A 65 -11.66 4.15 -17.55
N GLY A 66 -11.31 5.30 -16.99
CA GLY A 66 -12.21 6.11 -16.18
C GLY A 66 -12.53 5.49 -14.81
N VAL A 67 -12.98 6.35 -13.90
CA VAL A 67 -13.28 5.97 -12.52
C VAL A 67 -14.79 5.94 -12.31
N SER A 68 -15.34 4.75 -12.06
CA SER A 68 -16.74 4.59 -11.62
C SER A 68 -16.88 4.95 -10.14
N HIS A 69 -18.08 5.31 -9.70
CA HIS A 69 -18.37 5.67 -8.31
C HIS A 69 -17.73 4.76 -7.25
N LYS A 70 -17.98 3.43 -7.33
CA LYS A 70 -17.41 2.46 -6.38
C LYS A 70 -15.88 2.46 -6.39
N LYS A 71 -15.29 2.62 -7.59
CA LYS A 71 -13.84 2.72 -7.74
C LYS A 71 -13.32 4.01 -7.09
N SER A 72 -14.03 5.13 -7.24
CA SER A 72 -13.68 6.41 -6.58
C SER A 72 -13.66 6.26 -5.07
N ILE A 73 -14.68 5.64 -4.46
CA ILE A 73 -14.73 5.39 -3.01
C ILE A 73 -13.53 4.55 -2.56
N ARG A 74 -13.28 3.44 -3.25
CA ARG A 74 -12.17 2.54 -2.95
C ARG A 74 -10.82 3.26 -3.05
N ILE A 75 -10.59 4.00 -4.13
CA ILE A 75 -9.35 4.77 -4.34
C ILE A 75 -9.21 5.80 -3.24
N LEU A 76 -10.26 6.58 -2.95
CA LEU A 76 -10.22 7.62 -1.91
C LEU A 76 -9.82 7.04 -0.55
N LYS A 77 -10.46 5.95 -0.11
CA LYS A 77 -10.08 5.26 1.13
C LYS A 77 -8.66 4.71 1.11
N THR A 78 -8.22 4.22 -0.04
CA THR A 78 -6.84 3.74 -0.24
C THR A 78 -5.85 4.89 -0.10
N LEU A 79 -6.09 6.04 -0.71
CA LEU A 79 -5.26 7.24 -0.59
C LEU A 79 -5.24 7.77 0.86
N THR A 80 -6.39 7.74 1.55
CA THR A 80 -6.48 8.10 2.97
C THR A 80 -5.57 7.22 3.82
N LEU A 81 -5.64 5.90 3.61
CA LEU A 81 -4.77 4.96 4.32
C LEU A 81 -3.30 5.18 3.97
N VAL A 82 -2.95 5.37 2.70
CA VAL A 82 -1.56 5.65 2.27
C VAL A 82 -1.02 6.91 2.95
N LEU A 83 -1.75 8.03 2.91
CA LEU A 83 -1.33 9.27 3.59
C LEU A 83 -1.12 9.07 5.09
N TYR A 84 -2.01 8.33 5.74
CA TYR A 84 -1.85 8.01 7.16
C TYR A 84 -0.57 7.22 7.42
N LEU A 85 -0.30 6.20 6.60
CA LEU A 85 0.86 5.33 6.73
C LEU A 85 2.18 6.04 6.35
N ILE A 86 2.18 6.99 5.42
CA ILE A 86 3.36 7.83 5.15
C ILE A 86 3.76 8.62 6.40
N ASN A 87 2.79 9.11 7.16
CA ASN A 87 3.06 9.91 8.36
C ASN A 87 3.32 9.08 9.63
N ASN A 88 2.77 7.86 9.74
CA ASN A 88 2.78 7.08 10.99
C ASN A 88 3.42 5.69 10.87
N GLY A 89 3.61 5.19 9.66
CA GLY A 89 4.14 3.85 9.37
C GLY A 89 5.66 3.80 9.30
N SER A 90 6.16 2.63 8.90
CA SER A 90 7.58 2.33 8.78
C SER A 90 8.25 3.01 7.57
N GLU A 91 9.58 3.17 7.65
CA GLU A 91 10.39 3.64 6.52
C GLU A 91 10.34 2.69 5.32
N GLU A 92 10.18 1.38 5.57
CA GLU A 92 10.00 0.38 4.50
C GLU A 92 8.73 0.65 3.69
N PHE A 93 7.65 1.10 4.33
CA PHE A 93 6.44 1.50 3.63
C PHE A 93 6.68 2.76 2.77
N ILE A 94 7.42 3.75 3.28
CA ILE A 94 7.78 4.95 2.53
C ILE A 94 8.62 4.61 1.30
N ALA A 95 9.61 3.73 1.45
CA ALA A 95 10.43 3.23 0.35
C ALA A 95 9.57 2.55 -0.73
N TRP A 96 8.56 1.77 -0.31
CA TRP A 96 7.60 1.20 -1.25
C TRP A 96 6.80 2.27 -2.00
N VAL A 97 6.32 3.32 -1.32
CA VAL A 97 5.59 4.43 -1.95
C VAL A 97 6.49 5.14 -2.98
N ARG A 98 7.75 5.45 -2.63
CA ARG A 98 8.74 6.04 -3.55
C ARG A 98 8.91 5.19 -4.81
N GLY A 99 9.08 3.88 -4.67
CA GLY A 99 9.22 2.95 -5.80
C GLY A 99 7.95 2.74 -6.63
N ASN A 100 6.80 3.23 -6.17
CA ASN A 100 5.49 3.03 -6.80
C ASN A 100 4.76 4.36 -7.06
N LEU A 101 5.50 5.48 -7.14
CA LEU A 101 4.95 6.82 -7.37
C LEU A 101 4.03 6.93 -8.58
N PHE A 102 4.33 6.17 -9.65
CA PHE A 102 3.54 6.12 -10.88
C PHE A 102 2.03 5.94 -10.64
N TYR A 103 1.61 5.10 -9.68
CA TYR A 103 0.17 4.92 -9.42
C TYR A 103 -0.50 6.21 -8.96
N PHE A 104 0.18 6.99 -8.12
CA PHE A 104 -0.35 8.25 -7.60
C PHE A 104 -0.26 9.34 -8.66
N GLU A 105 0.82 9.38 -9.43
CA GLU A 105 0.97 10.36 -10.51
C GLU A 105 -0.14 10.28 -11.55
N CYS A 106 -0.55 9.07 -11.92
CA CYS A 106 -1.64 8.92 -12.87
C CYS A 106 -3.02 9.28 -12.30
N LEU A 107 -3.18 9.24 -10.97
CA LEU A 107 -4.42 9.67 -10.31
C LEU A 107 -4.54 11.21 -10.24
N LYS A 108 -3.45 11.97 -10.43
CA LYS A 108 -3.47 13.45 -10.45
C LYS A 108 -4.36 14.01 -11.56
N ASN A 109 -4.52 13.27 -12.66
CA ASN A 109 -5.28 13.67 -13.83
C ASN A 109 -6.45 12.72 -14.13
N CYS A 110 -6.95 11.99 -13.12
CA CYS A 110 -8.08 11.09 -13.34
C CYS A 110 -9.39 11.86 -13.56
N GLU A 111 -10.25 11.27 -14.37
CA GLU A 111 -11.57 11.80 -14.68
C GLU A 111 -12.67 10.81 -14.24
N SER A 112 -13.80 11.38 -13.87
CA SER A 112 -14.99 10.61 -13.54
C SER A 112 -15.75 10.19 -14.80
N LEU A 113 -16.34 9.00 -14.79
CA LEU A 113 -17.31 8.59 -15.81
C LEU A 113 -18.67 9.31 -15.65
N GLU A 114 -19.01 9.70 -14.43
CA GLU A 114 -20.29 10.32 -14.09
C GLU A 114 -20.09 11.70 -13.46
N LYS A 115 -20.85 12.71 -13.90
CA LYS A 115 -20.72 14.09 -13.39
C LYS A 115 -20.92 14.22 -11.88
N ARG A 116 -21.77 13.37 -11.28
CA ARG A 116 -22.04 13.37 -9.83
C ARG A 116 -20.82 12.99 -8.98
N ASP A 117 -19.85 12.28 -9.56
CA ASP A 117 -18.65 11.82 -8.87
C ASP A 117 -17.47 12.80 -9.05
N GLU A 118 -17.66 13.90 -9.78
CA GLU A 118 -16.65 14.94 -9.97
C GLU A 118 -16.07 15.46 -8.64
N PRO A 119 -16.86 15.70 -7.56
CA PRO A 119 -16.30 16.08 -6.27
C PRO A 119 -15.35 15.02 -5.67
N LEU A 120 -15.71 13.74 -5.79
CA LEU A 120 -14.86 12.63 -5.32
C LEU A 120 -13.56 12.57 -6.11
N THR A 121 -13.64 12.72 -7.43
CA THR A 121 -12.48 12.72 -8.32
C THR A 121 -11.56 13.92 -8.05
N LYS A 122 -12.11 15.12 -7.79
CA LYS A 122 -11.32 16.28 -7.33
C LYS A 122 -10.56 16.00 -6.05
N GLN A 123 -11.18 15.33 -5.09
CA GLN A 123 -10.53 14.96 -3.84
C GLN A 123 -9.41 13.92 -4.07
N ILE A 124 -9.64 12.93 -4.92
CA ILE A 124 -8.63 11.94 -5.33
C ILE A 124 -7.41 12.65 -5.95
N ARG A 125 -7.63 13.59 -6.85
CA ARG A 125 -6.55 14.38 -7.48
C ARG A 125 -5.75 15.16 -6.44
N SER A 126 -6.43 15.87 -5.55
CA SER A 126 -5.81 16.65 -4.47
C SER A 126 -4.95 15.77 -3.54
N MET A 127 -5.48 14.63 -3.09
CA MET A 127 -4.75 13.69 -2.24
C MET A 127 -3.57 13.03 -2.96
N SER A 128 -3.71 12.75 -4.26
CA SER A 128 -2.63 12.17 -5.06
C SER A 128 -1.48 13.16 -5.23
N ASN A 129 -1.77 14.45 -5.49
CA ASN A 129 -0.76 15.51 -5.48
C ASN A 129 -0.07 15.58 -4.11
N GLN A 130 -0.85 15.61 -3.02
CA GLN A 130 -0.31 15.65 -1.66
C GLN A 130 0.64 14.48 -1.36
N ILE A 131 0.33 13.27 -1.82
CA ILE A 131 1.22 12.09 -1.67
C ILE A 131 2.50 12.30 -2.46
N CYS A 132 2.41 12.69 -3.74
CA CYS A 132 3.59 12.94 -4.58
C CYS A 132 4.49 14.01 -3.96
N ASP A 133 3.94 15.17 -3.61
CA ASP A 133 4.70 16.28 -3.03
C ASP A 133 5.39 15.87 -1.72
N CYS A 134 4.68 15.12 -0.87
CA CYS A 134 5.23 14.65 0.39
C CYS A 134 6.33 13.60 0.25
N ILE A 135 6.39 12.88 -0.87
CA ILE A 135 7.35 11.78 -1.07
C ILE A 135 8.58 12.24 -1.84
N ILE A 136 8.44 13.30 -2.65
CA ILE A 136 9.52 13.93 -3.40
C ILE A 136 10.37 14.84 -2.48
N ASP A 137 9.74 15.53 -1.52
CA ASP A 137 10.41 16.41 -0.57
C ASP A 137 10.67 15.69 0.76
N ASP A 138 11.91 15.22 0.94
CA ASP A 138 12.34 14.49 2.13
C ASP A 138 12.30 15.36 3.40
N GLU A 139 12.63 16.65 3.31
CA GLU A 139 12.60 17.57 4.45
C GLU A 139 11.15 17.80 4.91
N LEU A 140 10.24 18.01 3.97
CA LEU A 140 8.80 18.11 4.25
C LEU A 140 8.26 16.84 4.92
N LEU A 141 8.68 15.67 4.44
CA LEU A 141 8.25 14.39 4.99
C LEU A 141 8.74 14.19 6.43
N GLU A 142 10.02 14.43 6.68
CA GLU A 142 10.62 14.31 8.00
C GLU A 142 9.96 15.26 9.00
N ASN A 143 9.72 16.51 8.60
CA ASN A 143 9.06 17.49 9.45
C ASN A 143 7.63 17.07 9.82
N LYS A 144 6.84 16.58 8.85
CA LYS A 144 5.49 16.06 9.12
C LYS A 144 5.51 14.86 10.08
N ARG A 145 6.43 13.92 9.90
CA ARG A 145 6.56 12.74 10.77
C ARG A 145 6.97 13.15 12.19
N ARG A 146 7.90 14.10 12.32
CA ARG A 146 8.35 14.67 13.60
C ARG A 146 7.20 15.33 14.35
N ASP A 147 6.41 16.17 13.68
CA ASP A 147 5.25 16.85 14.27
C ASP A 147 4.23 15.85 14.85
N ILE A 148 4.00 14.73 14.14
CA ILE A 148 3.09 13.68 14.59
C ILE A 148 3.63 12.96 15.83
N ILE A 149 4.92 12.65 15.86
CA ILE A 149 5.58 12.03 17.02
C ILE A 149 5.48 12.95 18.23
N GLU A 150 5.80 14.23 18.04
CA GLU A 150 5.72 15.24 19.10
C GLU A 150 4.30 15.36 19.66
N PHE A 151 3.30 15.49 18.79
CA PHE A 151 1.89 15.53 19.19
C PHE A 151 1.47 14.29 19.99
N ARG A 152 1.89 13.09 19.56
CA ARG A 152 1.57 11.85 20.29
C ARG A 152 2.24 11.79 21.65
N SER A 153 3.45 12.32 21.78
CA SER A 153 4.17 12.39 23.05
C SER A 153 3.56 13.41 24.02
N SER A 154 3.02 14.52 23.52
CA SER A 154 2.40 15.56 24.35
C SER A 154 1.08 15.11 24.96
N ILE A 155 0.29 14.29 24.25
CA ILE A 155 -0.98 13.74 24.75
C ILE A 155 -0.81 12.54 25.69
N SER A 156 0.32 11.82 25.62
CA SER A 156 0.54 10.59 26.41
C SER A 156 0.97 10.83 27.86
N SER A 157 1.21 12.09 28.25
CA SER A 157 1.62 12.45 29.61
C SER A 157 0.53 13.32 30.28
N PRO A 158 -0.48 12.72 30.94
CA PRO A 158 -1.50 13.47 31.67
C PRO A 158 -0.87 14.41 32.70
N GLY A 159 -1.31 15.67 32.73
CA GLY A 159 -0.86 16.66 33.74
C GLY A 159 0.34 17.52 33.34
N ARG A 160 1.00 17.27 32.20
CA ARG A 160 1.98 18.21 31.64
C ARG A 160 1.23 19.32 30.88
N LYS A 161 1.11 20.50 31.49
CA LYS A 161 0.70 21.71 30.77
C LYS A 161 1.84 22.06 29.81
N SER A 162 1.75 21.64 28.55
CA SER A 162 2.65 22.16 27.52
C SER A 162 2.35 23.65 27.39
N THR A 163 3.26 24.49 27.88
CA THR A 163 3.19 25.95 27.65
C THR A 163 3.47 26.27 26.18
N ASP A 164 4.04 25.32 25.45
CA ASP A 164 4.22 25.40 24.01
C ASP A 164 3.11 24.65 23.26
N ASN A 165 2.17 25.42 22.69
CA ASN A 165 1.13 24.94 21.79
C ASN A 165 1.51 25.12 20.31
N SER A 166 2.80 25.35 20.00
CA SER A 166 3.30 25.54 18.64
C SER A 166 2.92 24.37 17.71
N HIS A 167 3.00 23.13 18.20
CA HIS A 167 2.63 21.93 17.46
C HIS A 167 1.12 21.88 17.09
N LEU A 168 0.23 22.39 17.96
CA LEU A 168 -1.22 22.48 17.66
C LEU A 168 -1.52 23.51 16.57
N ARG A 169 -0.76 24.62 16.52
CA ARG A 169 -0.89 25.66 15.49
C ARG A 169 -0.44 25.16 14.11
N ARG A 170 0.64 24.36 14.06
CA ARG A 170 1.19 23.82 12.82
C ARG A 170 0.26 22.79 12.16
N ILE A 171 -0.37 21.91 12.95
CA ILE A 171 -1.37 20.95 12.45
C ILE A 171 -2.66 21.66 11.99
N GLY A 172 -3.06 22.76 12.65
CA GLY A 172 -4.23 23.55 12.27
C GLY A 172 -4.12 24.23 10.89
N LEU A 173 -2.91 24.68 10.52
CA LEU A 173 -2.65 25.28 9.20
C LEU A 173 -2.81 24.27 8.05
N ALA A 174 -2.56 22.98 8.28
CA ALA A 174 -2.82 21.92 7.29
C ALA A 174 -4.32 21.58 7.12
N ARG A 175 -5.19 22.00 8.07
CA ARG A 175 -6.66 21.83 7.98
C ARG A 175 -7.39 23.06 7.43
N VAL A 176 -6.78 24.23 7.46
CA VAL A 176 -7.38 25.50 7.00
C VAL A 176 -6.72 25.94 5.70
N SER A 177 -6.94 25.15 4.65
CA SER A 177 -6.79 25.58 3.25
C SER A 177 -8.05 25.21 2.48
N SER A 178 -9.19 25.62 3.04
CA SER A 178 -10.48 25.71 2.35
C SER A 178 -10.96 27.15 2.49
N GLU A 179 -10.18 28.08 1.95
CA GLU A 179 -10.64 29.45 1.75
C GLU A 179 -11.63 29.46 0.60
N ARG A 180 -12.89 29.75 0.95
CA ARG A 180 -13.94 30.12 0.02
C ARG A 180 -13.53 31.44 -0.64
N THR A 181 -13.10 31.39 -1.89
CA THR A 181 -13.00 32.56 -2.77
C THR A 181 -14.29 32.69 -3.60
N PRO A 182 -14.91 33.88 -3.69
CA PRO A 182 -16.08 34.12 -4.55
C PRO A 182 -15.70 34.05 -6.04
N LEU A 183 -16.54 33.39 -6.84
CA LEU A 183 -16.37 33.23 -8.29
C LEU A 183 -16.62 34.55 -9.04
N PRO A 184 -15.79 34.92 -10.03
CA PRO A 184 -16.20 35.79 -11.12
C PRO A 184 -16.79 34.96 -12.27
N SER A 185 -17.90 35.45 -12.82
CA SER A 185 -18.53 34.97 -14.06
C SER A 185 -17.78 35.47 -15.29
N ILE A 186 -17.65 34.65 -16.35
CA ILE A 186 -17.63 35.08 -17.76
C ILE A 186 -17.73 33.87 -18.72
N ASN A 187 -18.37 34.16 -19.85
CA ASN A 187 -18.85 33.31 -20.92
C ASN A 187 -17.78 32.82 -21.93
N GLN A 188 -18.17 31.72 -22.59
CA GLN A 188 -18.02 31.37 -24.02
C GLN A 188 -16.76 30.69 -24.59
N THR A 189 -17.11 29.64 -25.35
CA THR A 189 -16.56 29.21 -26.67
C THR A 189 -15.27 28.42 -26.75
N GLY A 190 -15.44 27.09 -26.87
CA GLY A 190 -15.00 26.26 -28.00
C GLY A 190 -13.53 26.29 -28.45
N LYS A 191 -12.87 25.13 -28.35
CA LYS A 191 -12.48 24.28 -29.50
C LYS A 191 -11.57 23.12 -29.05
N ASN A 192 -11.72 22.03 -29.80
CA ASN A 192 -11.07 20.73 -29.72
C ASN A 192 -9.55 20.73 -29.51
N MET A 193 -9.05 19.76 -28.76
CA MET A 193 -7.76 19.12 -29.03
C MET A 193 -7.89 17.60 -28.85
N THR A 194 -7.87 16.91 -29.99
CA THR A 194 -7.64 15.48 -30.15
C THR A 194 -6.24 15.11 -29.67
N PHE A 195 -6.10 14.13 -28.77
CA PHE A 195 -4.92 13.26 -28.68
C PHE A 195 -5.33 11.90 -28.07
N LEU A 196 -5.80 11.01 -28.93
CA LEU A 196 -5.77 9.57 -28.69
C LEU A 196 -4.60 9.02 -29.49
N ASN A 197 -3.52 8.64 -28.82
CA ASN A 197 -2.96 7.28 -28.88
C ASN A 197 -1.62 7.18 -28.16
N GLU A 198 -1.35 5.94 -27.73
CA GLU A 198 -0.02 5.37 -27.51
C GLU A 198 0.56 5.46 -26.08
N TYR A 199 0.06 4.59 -25.19
CA TYR A 199 0.86 4.02 -24.11
C TYR A 199 0.55 2.53 -23.98
N GLN A 200 1.10 1.76 -24.92
CA GLN A 200 1.18 0.31 -24.83
C GLN A 200 2.62 -0.05 -24.42
N TYR A 201 2.94 0.10 -23.13
CA TYR A 201 4.12 -0.51 -22.53
C TYR A 201 3.80 -0.92 -21.09
N ALA A 202 3.64 -2.21 -20.85
CA ALA A 202 3.62 -2.78 -19.50
C ALA A 202 5.07 -3.09 -19.08
N PRO A 203 5.58 -2.57 -17.95
CA PRO A 203 6.88 -3.00 -17.46
C PRO A 203 6.79 -4.37 -16.78
N ASN A 204 7.76 -5.22 -17.13
CA ASN A 204 7.99 -6.58 -16.67
C ASN A 204 8.21 -6.62 -15.13
N PRO A 205 7.50 -7.46 -14.34
CA PRO A 205 7.48 -7.36 -12.88
C PRO A 205 8.69 -7.96 -12.14
N ASN A 206 9.83 -8.18 -12.80
CA ASN A 206 10.91 -9.02 -12.27
C ASN A 206 12.27 -8.31 -12.20
N ILE A 207 12.33 -7.14 -11.56
CA ILE A 207 13.59 -6.55 -11.07
C ILE A 207 13.29 -5.92 -9.70
N TYR A 208 14.21 -6.09 -8.75
CA TYR A 208 14.16 -5.68 -7.31
C TYR A 208 13.73 -6.74 -6.29
N TYR A 209 14.38 -7.91 -6.34
CA TYR A 209 14.85 -8.60 -5.12
C TYR A 209 16.20 -9.24 -5.44
N GLY A 210 17.30 -8.53 -5.19
CA GLY A 210 18.64 -9.10 -5.40
C GLY A 210 19.76 -8.23 -4.84
N ARG A 211 20.45 -8.78 -3.83
CA ARG A 211 21.77 -8.40 -3.27
C ARG A 211 21.85 -7.11 -2.44
N ASP A 212 22.49 -7.03 -1.27
CA ASP A 212 23.32 -7.91 -0.41
C ASP A 212 23.02 -7.47 1.07
N THR A 213 23.27 -8.17 2.18
CA THR A 213 24.49 -8.79 2.69
C THR A 213 24.15 -9.64 3.93
N THR A 214 24.73 -10.83 4.10
CA THR A 214 25.34 -11.21 5.39
C THR A 214 26.52 -12.13 5.15
N SER A 215 27.69 -11.64 5.54
CA SER A 215 28.94 -12.38 5.70
C SER A 215 28.78 -13.54 6.66
N LEU A 216 29.25 -14.73 6.29
CA LEU A 216 29.79 -15.78 7.18
C LEU A 216 30.34 -16.93 6.33
N ASP A 217 31.64 -17.15 6.46
CA ASP A 217 32.38 -18.42 6.35
C ASP A 217 31.99 -19.46 5.27
N LEU A 218 32.90 -19.73 4.32
CA LEU A 218 33.92 -20.77 4.52
C LEU A 218 34.83 -20.93 3.29
N LYS A 219 36.09 -20.55 3.51
CA LYS A 219 37.35 -21.14 3.05
C LYS A 219 37.28 -22.41 2.17
N ARG A 220 38.16 -22.40 1.15
CA ARG A 220 38.96 -23.54 0.60
C ARG A 220 38.28 -24.43 -0.46
N ARG A 221 38.61 -24.24 -1.73
CA ARG A 221 39.74 -24.86 -2.48
C ARG A 221 39.52 -24.66 -3.98
N ASN A 222 40.56 -24.21 -4.67
CA ASN A 222 40.74 -24.41 -6.11
C ASN A 222 40.74 -25.91 -6.42
N MET A 223 40.04 -26.33 -7.47
CA MET A 223 40.48 -27.38 -8.40
C MET A 223 39.77 -27.20 -9.76
N SER A 224 40.60 -27.28 -10.79
CA SER A 224 40.29 -27.35 -12.23
C SER A 224 39.53 -28.62 -12.61
N GLY A 225 38.76 -28.63 -13.71
CA GLY A 225 38.40 -29.87 -14.41
C GLY A 225 37.04 -29.91 -15.09
N THR A 226 37.05 -29.74 -16.42
CA THR A 226 36.36 -30.52 -17.48
C THR A 226 35.04 -31.28 -17.22
N ASN A 227 34.09 -31.06 -18.14
CA ASN A 227 33.08 -31.97 -18.72
C ASN A 227 32.92 -33.38 -18.10
N GLU A 228 31.68 -33.77 -17.76
CA GLU A 228 30.94 -34.83 -18.48
C GLU A 228 29.52 -35.05 -17.93
N ILE A 229 28.64 -35.46 -18.84
CA ILE A 229 27.23 -35.79 -18.65
C ILE A 229 27.13 -37.25 -18.18
N SER A 230 26.39 -37.52 -17.11
CA SER A 230 25.95 -38.89 -16.78
C SER A 230 24.47 -38.91 -16.40
N VAL A 231 23.71 -39.57 -17.27
CA VAL A 231 22.28 -39.89 -17.16
C VAL A 231 22.08 -40.91 -16.03
N ILE A 232 21.15 -40.66 -15.11
CA ILE A 232 20.73 -41.63 -14.09
C ILE A 232 19.25 -41.97 -14.32
N ARG A 233 19.00 -43.24 -14.64
CA ARG A 233 17.68 -43.90 -14.63
C ARG A 233 17.22 -44.07 -13.17
N LEU A 234 15.94 -43.84 -12.91
CA LEU A 234 15.27 -44.12 -11.64
C LEU A 234 14.64 -45.51 -11.72
N ASP A 235 14.99 -46.39 -10.78
CA ASP A 235 14.30 -47.67 -10.54
C ASP A 235 13.11 -47.50 -9.57
N PRO A 236 12.07 -48.36 -9.62
CA PRO A 236 10.85 -48.21 -8.83
C PRO A 236 10.99 -48.67 -7.38
N LEU A 237 10.19 -48.06 -6.48
CA LEU A 237 10.15 -48.35 -5.04
C LEU A 237 9.22 -49.54 -4.73
N ASP A 238 9.73 -50.54 -4.02
CA ASP A 238 8.94 -51.64 -3.44
C ASP A 238 8.40 -51.25 -2.04
N GLU A 239 7.11 -51.54 -1.83
CA GLU A 239 6.39 -51.41 -0.55
C GLU A 239 6.59 -52.66 0.32
N GLU A 240 7.21 -52.54 1.50
CA GLU A 240 7.23 -53.60 2.51
C GLU A 240 6.06 -53.43 3.49
N SER A 241 5.15 -54.41 3.52
CA SER A 241 4.13 -54.59 4.53
C SER A 241 4.60 -55.60 5.61
N GLU A 242 4.90 -55.12 6.82
CA GLU A 242 5.14 -55.96 8.00
C GLU A 242 3.80 -56.50 8.56
N THR A 243 3.56 -57.80 8.43
CA THR A 243 2.60 -58.54 9.26
C THR A 243 3.35 -59.40 10.27
N LYS A 244 3.37 -58.97 11.54
CA LYS A 244 3.77 -59.81 12.68
C LYS A 244 2.57 -60.64 13.16
N SER A 245 2.78 -61.93 13.34
CA SER A 245 1.82 -62.84 13.98
C SER A 245 2.57 -63.90 14.79
N ILE A 246 1.87 -64.43 15.82
CA ILE A 246 2.09 -65.71 16.55
C ILE A 246 3.02 -65.57 17.79
N LYS A 247 2.71 -65.95 19.05
CA LYS A 247 1.72 -66.89 19.68
C LYS A 247 1.57 -66.59 21.21
N PRO A 248 0.67 -67.29 21.94
CA PRO A 248 0.32 -67.06 23.35
C PRO A 248 1.08 -67.96 24.34
N GLU A 249 1.04 -67.61 25.63
CA GLU A 249 1.38 -68.51 26.74
C GLU A 249 0.50 -68.22 27.97
N ASN A 250 -0.10 -69.31 28.49
CA ASN A 250 -0.65 -69.62 29.83
C ASN A 250 -1.47 -68.58 30.61
#